data_AF-A0A940EY79-F1
#
_entry.id   AF-A0A940EY79-F1
#
_cell.length_a   1.000
_cell.length_b   1.000
_cell.length_c   1.000
_cell.angle_alpha   90.00
_cell.angle_beta   90.00
_cell.angle_gamma   90.00
#
_symmetry.space_group_name_H-M   'P 1'
#
loop_
_entity.id
_entity.type
_entity.pdbx_description
1 polymer ?
#
loop_
_entity_poly.entity_id
_entity_poly.type
_entity_poly.pdbx_seq_one_letter_code
_entity_poly.pdbx_strand_id
1 'polypeptide(L)'
;MSTLHRFAEAAVRRDLSRARVVMASGVRLSAERRYALSDHLAWMSGMVESDDERIGDAAYAVFTTACAFWVHGDRAHRIELLTAVSGLLRATAHTEDWTSAEALRSLGEYVPWLLDGVAVPIGTGLQVRQSGGADERRMRAAAYRQAKAQLWGPVGLSARPPGHEVAASA
;
A
#
# COMPACT_ATOMS: atom_id res chain seq x y z
N MET A 1 -1.19 20.03 -12.45
CA MET A 1 -1.46 19.36 -11.17
C MET A 1 -2.52 19.98 -10.24
N SER A 2 -3.58 19.22 -9.89
CA SER A 2 -4.52 19.61 -8.82
C SER A 2 -3.96 19.28 -7.42
N THR A 3 -4.50 19.89 -6.35
CA THR A 3 -4.13 19.53 -4.96
C THR A 3 -4.37 18.05 -4.66
N LEU A 4 -5.41 17.46 -5.27
CA LEU A 4 -5.72 16.03 -5.12
C LEU A 4 -4.66 15.14 -5.76
N HIS A 5 -4.10 15.51 -6.93
CA HIS A 5 -2.98 14.79 -7.56
C HIS A 5 -1.78 14.76 -6.61
N ARG A 6 -1.39 15.91 -6.05
CA ARG A 6 -0.28 15.99 -5.09
C ARG A 6 -0.46 15.08 -3.89
N PHE A 7 -1.67 15.06 -3.31
CA PHE A 7 -1.95 14.18 -2.17
C PHE A 7 -1.93 12.70 -2.55
N ALA A 8 -2.47 12.35 -3.71
CA ALA A 8 -2.48 10.96 -4.17
C ALA A 8 -1.07 10.46 -4.49
N GLU A 9 -0.27 11.22 -5.23
CA GLU A 9 1.12 10.88 -5.52
C GLU A 9 1.95 10.75 -4.25
N ALA A 10 1.75 11.66 -3.27
CA ALA A 10 2.38 11.55 -1.97
C ALA A 10 1.94 10.28 -1.21
N ALA A 11 0.66 9.94 -1.25
CA ALA A 11 0.12 8.74 -0.62
C ALA A 11 0.65 7.45 -1.28
N VAL A 12 0.74 7.40 -2.61
CA VAL A 12 1.33 6.29 -3.35
C VAL A 12 2.81 6.13 -2.99
N ARG A 13 3.61 7.21 -3.03
CA ARG A 13 5.03 7.15 -2.63
C ARG A 13 5.22 6.69 -1.18
N ARG A 14 4.37 7.16 -0.26
CA ARG A 14 4.36 6.75 1.15
C ARG A 14 4.12 5.25 1.28
N ASP A 15 3.10 4.72 0.62
CA ASP A 15 2.72 3.32 0.75
C ASP A 15 3.69 2.38 0.00
N LEU A 16 4.24 2.79 -1.14
CA LEU A 16 5.35 2.10 -1.79
C LEU A 16 6.58 2.04 -0.87
N SER A 17 6.89 3.15 -0.16
CA SER A 17 7.99 3.17 0.80
C SER A 17 7.75 2.23 1.99
N ARG A 18 6.51 2.17 2.51
CA ARG A 18 6.12 1.22 3.55
C ARG A 18 6.22 -0.24 3.06
N ALA A 19 5.71 -0.53 1.87
CA ALA A 19 5.81 -1.84 1.24
C ALA A 19 7.27 -2.28 1.09
N ARG A 20 8.16 -1.36 0.63
CA ARG A 20 9.60 -1.60 0.55
C ARG A 20 10.18 -2.00 1.91
N VAL A 21 9.84 -1.30 2.99
CA VAL A 21 10.31 -1.63 4.35
C VAL A 21 9.79 -3.01 4.79
N VAL A 22 8.50 -3.29 4.60
CA VAL A 22 7.90 -4.59 4.93
C VAL A 22 8.61 -5.72 4.19
N MET A 23 8.83 -5.56 2.89
CA MET A 23 9.53 -6.56 2.08
C MET A 23 11.02 -6.67 2.42
N ALA A 24 11.71 -5.58 2.75
CA ALA A 24 13.12 -5.61 3.14
C ALA A 24 13.35 -6.24 4.52
N SER A 25 12.35 -6.21 5.42
CA SER A 25 12.49 -6.69 6.81
C SER A 25 12.83 -8.18 6.97
N GLY A 26 12.67 -8.99 5.92
CA GLY A 26 12.84 -10.45 5.98
C GLY A 26 11.76 -11.20 6.78
N VAL A 27 10.89 -10.50 7.52
CA VAL A 27 9.87 -11.15 8.36
C VAL A 27 8.87 -11.90 7.48
N ARG A 28 8.48 -13.11 7.90
CA ARG A 28 7.47 -13.92 7.22
C ARG A 28 6.10 -13.26 7.36
N LEU A 29 5.43 -13.03 6.23
CA LEU A 29 4.06 -12.50 6.22
C LEU A 29 3.05 -13.64 6.38
N SER A 30 1.94 -13.38 7.08
CA SER A 30 0.77 -14.27 7.01
C SER A 30 0.16 -14.24 5.60
N ALA A 31 -0.62 -15.26 5.25
CA ALA A 31 -1.31 -15.31 3.96
C ALA A 31 -2.23 -14.10 3.77
N GLU A 32 -3.01 -13.74 4.80
CA GLU A 32 -3.89 -12.57 4.79
C GLU A 32 -3.13 -11.27 4.52
N ARG A 33 -2.00 -11.05 5.21
CA ARG A 33 -1.20 -9.84 5.04
C ARG A 33 -0.52 -9.79 3.68
N ARG A 34 -0.09 -10.94 3.17
CA ARG A 34 0.42 -11.08 1.79
C ARG A 34 -0.64 -10.70 0.77
N TYR A 35 -1.86 -11.20 0.91
CA TYR A 35 -2.97 -10.87 0.01
C TYR A 35 -3.30 -9.39 0.07
N ALA A 36 -3.51 -8.84 1.27
CA ALA A 36 -3.78 -7.40 1.43
C ALA A 36 -2.68 -6.53 0.81
N LEU A 37 -1.40 -6.84 1.06
CA LEU A 37 -0.28 -6.08 0.50
C LEU A 37 -0.24 -6.17 -1.03
N SER A 38 -0.45 -7.36 -1.58
CA SER A 38 -0.42 -7.60 -3.03
C SER A 38 -1.59 -6.92 -3.73
N ASP A 39 -2.80 -7.01 -3.16
CA ASP A 39 -3.99 -6.30 -3.63
C ASP A 39 -3.75 -4.79 -3.70
N HIS A 40 -3.23 -4.24 -2.61
CA HIS A 40 -2.99 -2.82 -2.47
C HIS A 40 -1.96 -2.31 -3.49
N LEU A 41 -0.89 -3.09 -3.72
CA LEU A 41 0.13 -2.75 -4.71
C LEU A 41 -0.39 -2.85 -6.16
N ALA A 42 -1.22 -3.86 -6.45
CA ALA A 42 -1.85 -3.99 -7.76
C ALA A 42 -2.83 -2.83 -8.03
N TRP A 43 -3.68 -2.51 -7.05
CA TRP A 43 -4.58 -1.37 -7.11
C TRP A 43 -3.82 -0.04 -7.30
N MET A 44 -2.74 0.20 -6.54
CA MET A 44 -1.92 1.40 -6.71
C MET A 44 -1.26 1.51 -8.07
N SER A 45 -0.84 0.38 -8.65
CA SER A 45 -0.24 0.37 -9.99
C SER A 45 -1.26 0.77 -11.06
N GLY A 46 -2.54 0.43 -10.87
CA GLY A 46 -3.64 0.86 -11.74
C GLY A 46 -3.98 2.35 -11.66
N MET A 47 -3.43 3.10 -10.69
CA MET A 47 -3.59 4.56 -10.62
C MET A 47 -2.54 5.33 -11.42
N VAL A 48 -1.49 4.65 -11.87
CA VAL A 48 -0.40 5.25 -12.65
C VAL A 48 -0.85 5.42 -14.09
N GLU A 49 -0.79 6.66 -14.58
CA GLU A 49 -1.02 7.03 -15.98
C GLU A 49 -0.02 8.12 -16.31
N SER A 50 0.98 7.79 -17.12
CA SER A 50 2.09 8.67 -17.44
C SER A 50 2.51 8.47 -18.88
N ASP A 51 2.82 9.58 -19.55
CA ASP A 51 3.43 9.56 -20.89
C ASP A 51 4.91 9.11 -20.84
N ASP A 52 5.51 9.03 -19.65
CA ASP A 52 6.82 8.45 -19.45
C ASP A 52 6.71 6.92 -19.40
N GLU A 53 7.12 6.27 -20.50
CA GLU A 53 7.17 4.80 -20.63
C GLU A 53 7.89 4.14 -19.46
N ARG A 54 8.92 4.78 -18.88
CA ARG A 54 9.66 4.22 -17.75
C ARG A 54 8.80 4.11 -16.49
N ILE A 55 7.91 5.07 -16.28
CA ILE A 55 6.97 5.05 -15.14
C ILE A 55 5.90 3.99 -15.38
N GLY A 56 5.38 3.91 -16.61
CA GLY A 56 4.44 2.87 -17.03
C GLY A 56 4.99 1.46 -16.84
N ASP A 57 6.20 1.20 -17.34
CA ASP A 57 6.89 -0.09 -17.20
C ASP A 57 7.16 -0.44 -15.73
N ALA A 58 7.59 0.54 -14.93
CA ALA A 58 7.82 0.33 -13.51
C ALA A 58 6.53 -0.01 -12.75
N ALA A 59 5.42 0.65 -13.08
CA ALA A 59 4.11 0.35 -12.50
C ALA A 59 3.61 -1.03 -12.93
N TYR A 60 3.76 -1.38 -14.21
CA TYR A 60 3.43 -2.70 -14.73
C TYR A 60 4.26 -3.81 -14.07
N ALA A 61 5.54 -3.57 -13.82
CA ALA A 61 6.40 -4.48 -13.08
C ALA A 61 5.90 -4.68 -11.63
N VAL A 62 5.45 -3.63 -10.95
CA VAL A 62 4.85 -3.76 -9.61
C VAL A 62 3.56 -4.57 -9.67
N PHE A 63 2.67 -4.30 -10.64
CA PHE A 63 1.43 -5.05 -10.82
C PHE A 63 1.68 -6.55 -11.01
N THR A 64 2.50 -6.92 -12.00
CA THR A 64 2.78 -8.32 -12.34
C THR A 64 3.45 -9.07 -11.20
N THR A 65 4.45 -8.47 -10.55
CA THR A 65 5.13 -9.09 -9.41
C THR A 65 4.25 -9.16 -8.16
N ALA A 66 3.32 -8.20 -7.97
CA ALA A 66 2.34 -8.27 -6.89
C ALA A 66 1.37 -9.45 -7.10
N CYS A 67 0.89 -9.66 -8.33
CA CYS A 67 0.08 -10.84 -8.67
C CYS A 67 0.85 -12.15 -8.45
N ALA A 68 2.12 -12.22 -8.87
CA ALA A 68 2.92 -13.42 -8.66
C ALA A 68 3.18 -13.68 -7.16
N PHE A 69 3.48 -12.63 -6.38
CA PHE A 69 3.66 -12.73 -4.95
C PHE A 69 2.37 -13.14 -4.21
N TRP A 70 1.21 -12.65 -4.67
CA TRP A 70 -0.09 -13.11 -4.18
C TRP A 70 -0.21 -14.62 -4.29
N VAL A 71 0.09 -15.17 -5.46
CA VAL A 71 -0.07 -16.61 -5.73
C VAL A 71 0.96 -17.41 -4.93
N HIS A 72 2.25 -17.11 -5.08
CA HIS A 72 3.33 -17.98 -4.61
C HIS A 72 3.83 -17.63 -3.20
N GLY A 73 4.02 -16.35 -2.90
CA GLY A 73 4.39 -15.87 -1.56
C GLY A 73 5.76 -16.31 -1.05
N ASP A 74 6.59 -16.88 -1.91
CA ASP A 74 7.93 -17.31 -1.56
C ASP A 74 8.94 -16.15 -1.53
N ARG A 75 10.18 -16.48 -1.16
CA ARG A 75 11.26 -15.51 -1.04
C ARG A 75 11.67 -14.90 -2.39
N ALA A 76 11.60 -15.65 -3.49
CA ALA A 76 12.03 -15.17 -4.80
C ALA A 76 11.08 -14.07 -5.28
N HIS A 77 9.77 -14.35 -5.27
CA HIS A 77 8.73 -13.39 -5.66
C HIS A 77 8.72 -12.15 -4.74
N ARG A 78 9.04 -12.31 -3.45
CA ARG A 78 9.22 -11.17 -2.54
C ARG A 78 10.36 -10.26 -2.98
N ILE A 79 11.49 -10.82 -3.40
CA ILE A 79 12.67 -10.05 -3.84
C ILE A 79 12.37 -9.34 -5.17
N GLU A 80 11.67 -10.01 -6.09
CA GLU A 80 11.20 -9.42 -7.34
C GLU A 80 10.27 -8.23 -7.08
N LEU A 81 9.26 -8.42 -6.22
CA LEU A 81 8.34 -7.34 -5.85
C LEU A 81 9.04 -6.18 -5.13
N LEU A 82 10.01 -6.47 -4.25
CA LEU A 82 10.85 -5.45 -3.61
C LEU A 82 11.63 -4.63 -4.66
N THR A 83 12.15 -5.31 -5.68
CA THR A 83 12.89 -4.69 -6.77
C THR A 83 11.97 -3.81 -7.62
N ALA A 84 10.80 -4.31 -8.00
CA ALA A 84 9.80 -3.57 -8.76
C ALA A 84 9.33 -2.31 -8.01
N VAL A 85 8.97 -2.44 -6.73
CA VAL A 85 8.56 -1.30 -5.88
C VAL A 85 9.67 -0.26 -5.76
N SER A 86 10.93 -0.71 -5.63
CA SER A 86 12.08 0.19 -5.60
C SER A 86 12.31 0.89 -6.94
N GLY A 87 12.02 0.21 -8.05
CA GLY A 87 12.04 0.77 -9.40
C GLY A 87 11.01 1.88 -9.58
N LEU A 88 9.75 1.64 -9.19
CA LEU A 88 8.69 2.64 -9.28
C LEU A 88 8.94 3.86 -8.39
N LEU A 89 9.43 3.65 -7.15
CA LEU A 89 9.85 4.76 -6.29
C LEU A 89 10.94 5.62 -6.93
N ARG A 90 11.89 5.00 -7.63
CA ARG A 90 12.97 5.73 -8.33
C ARG A 90 12.44 6.47 -9.55
N ALA A 91 11.58 5.85 -10.34
CA ALA A 91 11.00 6.44 -11.54
C ALA A 91 10.13 7.68 -11.21
N THR A 92 9.45 7.66 -10.06
CA THR A 92 8.55 8.74 -9.63
C THR A 92 9.19 9.75 -8.66
N ALA A 93 10.48 9.62 -8.33
CA ALA A 93 11.14 10.43 -7.30
C ALA A 93 11.14 11.93 -7.59
N HIS A 94 11.23 12.28 -8.88
CA HIS A 94 11.36 13.67 -9.34
C HIS A 94 10.31 14.04 -10.40
N THR A 95 9.34 13.15 -10.63
CA THR A 95 8.27 13.35 -11.63
C THR A 95 6.98 13.69 -10.89
N GLU A 96 6.25 14.66 -11.41
CA GLU A 96 4.90 15.03 -10.95
C GLU A 96 3.90 14.72 -12.07
N ASP A 97 2.60 14.70 -11.76
CA ASP A 97 1.51 14.46 -12.71
C ASP A 97 1.60 13.09 -13.44
N TRP A 98 1.91 12.02 -12.70
CA TRP A 98 1.98 10.63 -13.23
C TRP A 98 0.83 9.73 -12.79
N THR A 99 -0.23 10.32 -12.25
CA THR A 99 -1.45 9.62 -11.81
C THR A 99 -2.65 10.01 -12.65
N SER A 100 -3.55 9.06 -12.91
CA SER A 100 -4.73 9.28 -13.75
C SER A 100 -5.73 10.22 -13.09
N ALA A 101 -6.14 11.29 -13.77
CA ALA A 101 -7.21 12.17 -13.29
C ALA A 101 -8.54 11.43 -13.06
N GLU A 102 -8.80 10.35 -13.82
CA GLU A 102 -9.96 9.48 -13.63
C GLU A 102 -9.82 8.61 -12.38
N ALA A 103 -8.67 7.96 -12.18
CA ALA A 103 -8.40 7.22 -10.96
C ALA A 103 -8.54 8.12 -9.72
N LEU A 104 -8.08 9.36 -9.78
CA LEU A 104 -8.19 10.32 -8.69
C LEU A 104 -9.63 10.74 -8.38
N ARG A 105 -10.52 10.81 -9.38
CA ARG A 105 -11.95 11.07 -9.13
C ARG A 105 -12.59 9.92 -8.34
N SER A 106 -12.15 8.68 -8.56
CA SER A 106 -12.61 7.53 -7.77
C SER A 106 -12.08 7.51 -6.33
N LEU A 107 -11.01 8.27 -6.02
CA LEU A 107 -10.42 8.35 -4.68
C LEU A 107 -11.20 9.20 -3.67
N GLY A 108 -12.29 9.86 -4.09
CA GLY A 108 -13.14 10.66 -3.21
C GLY A 108 -13.67 9.90 -1.98
N GLU A 109 -13.74 8.57 -2.06
CA GLU A 109 -14.18 7.69 -0.97
C GLU A 109 -13.06 7.26 -0.01
N TYR A 110 -11.80 7.43 -0.43
CA TYR A 110 -10.59 6.97 0.26
C TYR A 110 -9.77 8.13 0.85
N VAL A 111 -10.44 9.24 1.15
CA VAL A 111 -9.83 10.43 1.76
C VAL A 111 -9.01 10.11 3.03
N PRO A 112 -9.46 9.22 3.94
CA PRO A 112 -8.62 8.84 5.09
C PRO A 112 -7.27 8.25 4.69
N TRP A 113 -7.21 7.51 3.57
CA TRP A 113 -5.97 6.96 3.03
C TRP A 113 -5.06 8.04 2.42
N LEU A 114 -5.65 8.98 1.66
CA LEU A 114 -4.92 10.11 1.07
C LEU A 114 -4.21 10.96 2.12
N LEU A 115 -4.90 11.25 3.22
CA LEU A 115 -4.43 12.16 4.26
C LEU A 115 -3.60 11.47 5.36
N ASP A 116 -3.41 10.15 5.31
CA ASP A 116 -2.68 9.42 6.35
C ASP A 116 -1.22 9.88 6.48
N GLY A 117 -0.84 10.34 7.67
CA GLY A 117 0.52 10.82 7.93
C GLY A 117 0.85 12.17 7.28
N VAL A 118 -0.12 12.85 6.67
CA VAL A 118 0.03 14.25 6.25
C VAL A 118 -0.12 15.14 7.49
N ALA A 119 0.90 15.94 7.80
CA ALA A 119 0.77 17.03 8.76
C ALA A 119 -0.09 18.13 8.12
N VAL A 120 -1.41 18.08 8.29
CA VAL A 120 -2.32 19.12 7.81
C VAL A 120 -2.20 20.30 8.80
N PRO A 121 -1.71 21.49 8.38
CA PRO A 121 -1.76 22.67 9.22
C PRO A 121 -3.22 22.94 9.58
N ILE A 122 -3.50 23.05 10.89
CA ILE A 122 -4.84 23.38 11.39
C ILE A 122 -5.21 24.75 10.80
N GLY A 123 -6.08 24.78 9.78
CA GLY A 123 -6.53 26.03 9.14
C GLY A 123 -6.71 25.98 7.62
N THR A 124 -6.01 25.10 6.90
CA THR A 124 -6.26 24.92 5.45
C THR A 124 -7.49 24.04 5.26
N GLY A 125 -8.64 24.69 5.03
CA GLY A 125 -9.95 24.06 4.85
C GLY A 125 -10.03 23.15 3.63
N LEU A 126 -9.43 21.96 3.70
CA LEU A 126 -9.76 20.85 2.82
C LEU A 126 -11.16 20.35 3.20
N GLN A 127 -12.20 21.08 2.77
CA GLN A 127 -13.57 20.59 2.87
C GLN A 127 -13.76 19.47 1.84
N VAL A 128 -13.31 18.28 2.21
CA VAL A 128 -13.70 17.08 1.50
C VAL A 128 -15.20 16.93 1.73
N ARG A 129 -16.01 17.01 0.67
CA ARG A 129 -17.42 16.61 0.71
C ARG A 129 -17.44 15.13 1.09
N GLN A 130 -17.55 14.84 2.37
CA GLN A 130 -17.76 13.49 2.85
C GLN A 130 -19.23 13.15 2.55
N SER A 131 -19.44 12.38 1.49
CA SER A 131 -20.74 11.78 1.18
C SER A 131 -21.24 10.98 2.38
N GLY A 132 -22.55 10.92 2.63
CA GLY A 132 -23.12 10.00 3.62
C GLY A 132 -23.28 10.49 5.06
N GLY A 133 -24.15 9.79 5.80
CA GLY A 133 -24.53 10.09 7.19
C GLY A 133 -23.38 9.87 8.19
N ALA A 134 -23.54 10.34 9.43
CA ALA A 134 -22.50 10.24 10.46
C ALA A 134 -22.05 8.79 10.74
N ASP A 135 -22.98 7.85 10.71
CA ASP A 135 -22.70 6.43 10.98
C ASP A 135 -21.93 5.78 9.84
N GLU A 136 -22.30 6.07 8.58
CA GLU A 136 -21.56 5.60 7.39
C GLU A 136 -20.11 6.11 7.39
N ARG A 137 -19.87 7.32 7.89
CA ARG A 137 -18.52 7.86 8.06
C ARG A 137 -17.74 7.11 9.15
N ARG A 138 -18.37 6.79 10.29
CA ARG A 138 -17.74 5.99 11.35
C ARG A 138 -17.40 4.58 10.88
N MET A 139 -18.31 3.93 10.14
CA MET A 139 -18.10 2.61 9.57
C MET A 139 -16.93 2.60 8.58
N ARG A 140 -16.87 3.56 7.65
CA ARG A 140 -15.73 3.68 6.72
C ARG A 140 -14.41 3.96 7.43
N ALA A 141 -14.42 4.81 8.46
CA ALA A 141 -13.22 5.06 9.26
C ALA A 141 -12.76 3.80 10.02
N ALA A 142 -13.68 2.99 10.53
CA ALA A 142 -13.36 1.71 11.17
C ALA A 142 -12.79 0.70 10.18
N ALA A 143 -13.42 0.53 9.02
CA ALA A 143 -12.94 -0.33 7.94
C ALA A 143 -11.53 0.09 7.45
N TYR A 144 -11.31 1.40 7.28
CA TYR A 144 -10.00 1.94 6.95
C TYR A 144 -8.93 1.61 8.02
N ARG A 145 -9.24 1.79 9.31
CA ARG A 145 -8.31 1.44 10.39
C ARG A 145 -7.97 -0.05 10.39
N GLN A 146 -8.95 -0.91 10.15
CA GLN A 146 -8.75 -2.35 10.06
C GLN A 146 -7.85 -2.72 8.87
N ALA A 147 -8.14 -2.21 7.66
CA ALA A 147 -7.31 -2.42 6.48
C ALA A 147 -5.87 -1.89 6.68
N LYS A 148 -5.74 -0.70 7.27
CA LYS A 148 -4.44 -0.12 7.65
C LYS A 148 -3.67 -1.01 8.63
N ALA A 149 -4.34 -1.56 9.63
CA ALA A 149 -3.72 -2.47 10.60
C ALA A 149 -3.29 -3.79 9.94
N GLN A 150 -4.06 -4.32 8.99
CA GLN A 150 -3.69 -5.51 8.23
C GLN A 150 -2.45 -5.26 7.36
N LEU A 151 -2.38 -4.11 6.67
CA LEU A 151 -1.27 -3.76 5.80
C LEU A 151 -0.01 -3.37 6.60
N TRP A 152 -0.16 -2.44 7.53
CA TRP A 152 0.95 -1.69 8.16
C TRP A 152 1.02 -1.86 9.68
N GLY A 153 0.11 -2.64 10.28
CA GLY A 153 0.15 -2.92 11.71
C GLY A 153 1.38 -3.73 12.11
N PRO A 154 1.62 -3.91 13.42
CA PRO A 154 2.78 -4.63 13.92
C PRO A 154 2.87 -6.00 13.24
N VAL A 155 4.04 -6.28 12.65
CA VAL A 155 4.31 -7.63 12.17
C VAL A 155 4.51 -8.46 13.42
N GLY A 156 3.51 -9.27 13.79
CA GLY A 156 3.65 -10.17 14.92
C GLY A 156 4.93 -10.98 14.73
N LEU A 157 5.93 -10.74 15.57
CA LEU A 157 7.03 -11.67 15.74
C LEU A 157 6.33 -12.93 16.23
N SER A 158 6.12 -13.90 15.34
CA SER A 158 5.50 -15.15 15.71
C SER A 158 6.32 -15.72 16.86
N ALA A 159 5.75 -15.70 18.07
CA ALA A 159 6.29 -16.43 19.19
C ALA A 159 6.52 -17.85 18.70
N ARG A 160 7.74 -18.34 18.88
CA ARG A 160 8.10 -19.74 18.67
C ARG A 160 6.96 -20.59 19.27
N PRO A 161 6.33 -21.51 18.53
CA PRO A 161 5.33 -22.39 19.14
C PRO A 161 5.99 -23.06 20.35
N PRO A 162 5.32 -23.16 21.50
CA PRO A 162 5.86 -23.86 22.64
C PRO A 162 6.25 -25.26 22.19
N GLY A 163 7.45 -25.66 22.59
CA GLY A 163 8.11 -26.86 22.08
C GLY A 163 7.22 -28.09 22.19
N HIS A 164 7.27 -28.91 21.15
CA HIS A 164 7.18 -30.34 21.34
C HIS A 164 8.32 -30.75 22.27
N GLU A 165 8.06 -30.78 23.57
CA GLU A 165 8.77 -31.69 24.45
C GLU A 165 8.47 -33.09 23.94
N VAL A 166 9.42 -33.64 23.19
CA VAL A 166 9.47 -35.07 22.91
C VAL A 166 9.65 -35.71 24.28
N ALA A 167 8.60 -36.35 24.77
CA ALA A 167 8.67 -37.24 25.92
C ALA A 167 9.78 -38.26 25.66
N ALA A 168 10.90 -38.10 26.34
CA ALA A 168 11.89 -39.16 26.46
C ALA A 168 11.26 -40.24 27.33
N SER A 169 10.86 -41.34 26.69
CA SER A 169 10.58 -42.59 27.36
C SER A 169 11.81 -43.03 28.16
N ALA A 170 11.60 -43.29 29.45
CA ALA A 170 12.38 -44.21 30.26
C ALA A 170 11.39 -45.00 31.13
#